data_AF-A0A4P2QRQ8-F1
#
_entry.id   AF-A0A4P2QRQ8-F1
#
_cell.length_a   1.000
_cell.length_b   1.000
_cell.length_c   1.000
_cell.angle_alpha   90.00
_cell.angle_beta   90.00
_cell.angle_gamma   90.00
#
_symmetry.space_group_name_H-M   'P 1'
#
loop_
_entity.id
_entity.type
_entity.pdbx_description
1 polymer ?
#
loop_
_entity_poly.entity_id
_entity_poly.type
_entity_poly.pdbx_seq_one_letter_code
_entity_poly.pdbx_strand_id
1 'polypeptide(L)'
;MPHPDQPLTNDDEEDEDVLSEEDEDLLDWATMTVVYAVGYIRILADAIERGDADLQVDPRAWENTMTAVEGVMAEQIRGRLHGPTPVTAEDVEQMQRLRSLGSAALSGGERSPEFCPLALRSMESLFGQDWKRAARDAASCARALNQEFHPRSGT
;
A
#
# COMPACT_ATOMS: atom_id res chain seq x y z
N MET A 1 -31.80 -30.33 -53.76
CA MET A 1 -32.89 -30.02 -52.82
C MET A 1 -32.30 -29.19 -51.68
N PRO A 2 -32.52 -27.87 -51.64
CA PRO A 2 -32.27 -27.05 -50.46
C PRO A 2 -33.58 -26.76 -49.70
N HIS A 3 -33.56 -26.80 -48.36
CA HIS A 3 -34.43 -25.98 -47.51
C HIS A 3 -33.74 -25.71 -46.15
N PRO A 4 -33.94 -24.53 -45.53
CA PRO A 4 -33.12 -23.91 -44.49
C PRO A 4 -33.80 -23.90 -43.11
N ASP A 5 -33.21 -23.11 -42.21
CA ASP A 5 -33.70 -22.66 -40.89
C ASP A 5 -33.56 -23.63 -39.73
N GLN A 6 -32.49 -23.44 -38.95
CA GLN A 6 -32.68 -23.09 -37.53
C GLN A 6 -31.44 -22.35 -36.98
N PRO A 7 -31.64 -21.24 -36.25
CA PRO A 7 -30.58 -20.55 -35.54
C PRO A 7 -30.31 -21.32 -34.26
N LEU A 8 -29.06 -21.75 -34.04
CA LEU A 8 -28.62 -22.02 -32.68
C LEU A 8 -28.12 -20.70 -32.12
N THR A 9 -29.09 -20.01 -31.52
CA THR A 9 -28.91 -19.10 -30.39
C THR A 9 -28.01 -19.71 -29.34
N ASN A 10 -27.32 -18.84 -28.62
CA ASN A 10 -26.72 -19.05 -27.29
C ASN A 10 -25.38 -19.82 -27.29
N ASP A 11 -24.31 -19.34 -26.68
CA ASP A 11 -24.21 -18.33 -25.63
C ASP A 11 -23.03 -17.39 -25.90
N ASP A 12 -23.34 -16.09 -25.83
CA ASP A 12 -22.47 -15.10 -25.20
C ASP A 12 -22.17 -15.60 -23.77
N GLU A 13 -21.28 -16.57 -23.60
CA GLU A 13 -20.50 -16.63 -22.38
C GLU A 13 -19.34 -15.67 -22.64
N GLU A 14 -19.62 -14.38 -22.40
CA GLU A 14 -18.59 -13.54 -21.80
C GLU A 14 -18.03 -14.38 -20.66
N ASP A 15 -16.88 -15.02 -20.88
CA ASP A 15 -16.03 -15.48 -19.78
C ASP A 15 -15.88 -14.24 -18.90
N GLU A 16 -16.75 -14.08 -17.90
CA GLU A 16 -16.50 -13.17 -16.82
C GLU A 16 -15.09 -13.57 -16.36
N ASP A 17 -14.11 -12.68 -16.53
CA ASP A 17 -12.74 -12.83 -16.04
C ASP A 17 -12.82 -12.89 -14.50
N VAL A 18 -13.39 -13.97 -13.96
CA VAL A 18 -13.47 -14.28 -12.55
C VAL A 18 -12.08 -14.77 -12.19
N LEU A 19 -11.39 -13.98 -11.39
CA LEU A 19 -10.09 -14.34 -10.84
C LEU A 19 -10.20 -15.67 -10.09
N SER A 20 -9.12 -16.45 -10.07
CA SER A 20 -9.08 -17.60 -9.18
C SER A 20 -9.15 -17.12 -7.72
N GLU A 21 -9.70 -17.91 -6.81
CA GLU A 21 -9.75 -17.57 -5.37
C GLU A 21 -8.36 -17.19 -4.82
N GLU A 22 -7.30 -17.84 -5.32
CA GLU A 22 -5.91 -17.54 -4.96
C GLU A 22 -5.44 -16.16 -5.48
N ASP A 23 -5.88 -15.76 -6.67
CA ASP A 23 -5.57 -14.45 -7.26
C ASP A 23 -6.37 -13.32 -6.59
N GLU A 24 -7.62 -13.59 -6.19
CA GLU A 24 -8.44 -12.67 -5.39
C GLU A 24 -7.81 -12.42 -4.02
N ASP A 25 -7.44 -13.49 -3.30
CA ASP A 25 -6.76 -13.41 -2.00
C ASP A 25 -5.44 -12.63 -2.11
N LEU A 26 -4.68 -12.85 -3.18
CA LEU A 26 -3.43 -12.14 -3.43
C LEU A 26 -3.66 -10.65 -3.70
N LEU A 27 -4.69 -10.32 -4.49
CA LEU A 27 -5.06 -8.94 -4.81
C LEU A 27 -5.56 -8.18 -3.57
N ASP A 28 -6.40 -8.83 -2.75
CA ASP A 28 -6.90 -8.28 -1.49
C ASP A 28 -5.76 -8.04 -0.50
N TRP A 29 -4.86 -9.02 -0.36
CA TRP A 29 -3.66 -8.88 0.46
C TRP A 29 -2.76 -7.73 -0.01
N ALA A 30 -2.52 -7.63 -1.32
CA ALA A 30 -1.68 -6.58 -1.89
C ALA A 30 -2.30 -5.19 -1.69
N THR A 31 -3.61 -5.08 -1.93
CA THR A 31 -4.37 -3.83 -1.72
C THR A 31 -4.29 -3.39 -0.27
N MET A 32 -4.55 -4.31 0.66
CA MET A 32 -4.52 -4.03 2.09
C MET A 32 -3.11 -3.62 2.55
N THR A 33 -2.07 -4.29 2.03
CA THR A 33 -0.66 -3.96 2.31
C THR A 33 -0.32 -2.53 1.90
N VAL A 34 -0.72 -2.12 0.69
CA VAL A 34 -0.47 -0.76 0.18
C VAL A 34 -1.20 0.29 1.02
N VAL A 35 -2.45 0.01 1.42
CA VAL A 35 -3.21 0.89 2.33
C VAL A 35 -2.49 1.06 3.67
N TYR A 36 -2.02 -0.02 4.30
CA TYR A 36 -1.28 0.09 5.55
C TYR A 36 0.02 0.87 5.41
N ALA A 37 0.79 0.60 4.35
CA ALA A 37 2.05 1.29 4.11
C ALA A 37 1.84 2.80 4.04
N VAL A 38 0.87 3.24 3.24
CA VAL A 38 0.56 4.67 3.11
C VAL A 38 0.03 5.27 4.42
N GLY A 39 -0.77 4.51 5.17
CA GLY A 39 -1.22 4.93 6.51
C GLY A 39 -0.06 5.18 7.46
N TYR A 40 0.89 4.25 7.57
CA TYR A 40 2.07 4.41 8.42
C TYR A 40 3.03 5.50 7.95
N ILE A 41 3.28 5.59 6.64
CA ILE A 41 4.09 6.65 6.05
C ILE A 41 3.50 8.01 6.44
N ARG A 42 2.19 8.18 6.30
CA ARG A 42 1.51 9.45 6.65
C ARG A 42 1.59 9.76 8.15
N ILE A 43 1.30 8.79 9.01
CA ILE A 43 1.36 8.96 10.47
C ILE A 43 2.77 9.37 10.90
N LEU A 44 3.79 8.67 10.40
CA LEU A 44 5.18 8.93 10.74
C LEU A 44 5.65 10.28 10.22
N ALA A 45 5.31 10.63 8.98
CA ALA A 45 5.64 11.94 8.41
C ALA A 45 5.02 13.09 9.23
N ASP A 46 3.73 12.98 9.57
CA ASP A 46 3.02 13.97 10.39
C ASP A 46 3.65 14.12 11.78
N ALA A 47 4.10 13.02 12.40
CA ALA A 47 4.75 13.06 13.71
C ALA A 47 6.16 13.69 13.64
N ILE A 48 6.93 13.37 12.59
CA ILE A 48 8.26 13.95 12.37
C ILE A 48 8.17 15.46 12.08
N GLU A 49 7.25 15.89 11.21
CA GLU A 49 7.06 17.31 10.89
C GLU A 49 6.67 18.15 12.11
N ARG A 50 5.86 17.58 13.02
CA ARG A 50 5.47 18.25 14.27
C ARG A 50 6.53 18.19 15.36
N GLY A 51 7.57 17.38 15.18
CA GLY A 51 8.60 17.16 16.18
C GLY A 51 8.14 16.32 17.37
N ASP A 52 7.14 15.45 17.19
CA ASP A 52 6.55 14.66 18.27
C ASP A 52 7.56 13.67 18.87
N ALA A 53 7.57 13.49 20.19
CA ALA A 53 8.38 12.45 20.83
C ALA A 53 7.83 11.03 20.54
N ASP A 54 6.51 10.88 20.59
CA ASP A 54 5.79 9.65 20.22
C ASP A 54 5.44 9.69 18.72
N LEU A 55 6.04 8.78 17.96
CA LEU A 55 5.87 8.67 16.52
C LEU A 55 4.64 7.85 16.10
N GLN A 56 3.96 7.21 17.06
CA GLN A 56 2.66 6.54 16.88
C GLN A 56 2.63 5.39 15.86
N VAL A 57 3.79 4.90 15.45
CA VAL A 57 3.96 3.72 14.59
C VAL A 57 4.85 2.75 15.35
N ASP A 58 4.41 1.49 15.46
CA ASP A 58 5.23 0.43 16.03
C ASP A 58 6.41 0.10 15.08
N PRO A 59 7.67 0.02 15.57
CA PRO A 59 8.82 -0.27 14.72
C PRO A 59 8.75 -1.60 13.96
N ARG A 60 8.11 -2.63 14.53
CA ARG A 60 7.95 -3.93 13.85
C ARG A 60 6.86 -3.85 12.79
N ALA A 61 5.75 -3.18 13.10
CA ALA A 61 4.69 -2.94 12.14
C ALA A 61 5.23 -2.15 10.92
N TRP A 62 6.06 -1.14 11.16
CA TRP A 62 6.77 -0.42 10.11
C TRP A 62 7.60 -1.35 9.23
N GLU A 63 8.56 -2.10 9.80
CA GLU A 63 9.43 -2.98 9.01
C GLU A 63 8.67 -4.03 8.21
N ASN A 64 7.68 -4.68 8.84
CA ASN A 64 6.88 -5.71 8.19
C ASN A 64 6.07 -5.15 7.02
N THR A 65 5.36 -4.04 7.25
CA THR A 65 4.51 -3.41 6.21
C THR A 65 5.35 -2.85 5.07
N MET A 66 6.48 -2.19 5.38
CA MET A 66 7.34 -1.62 4.34
C MET A 66 8.05 -2.70 3.51
N THR A 67 8.43 -3.82 4.14
CA THR A 67 8.97 -4.98 3.39
C THR A 67 7.89 -5.60 2.50
N ALA A 68 6.66 -5.71 3.00
CA ALA A 68 5.55 -6.27 2.22
C ALA A 68 5.19 -5.39 1.01
N VAL A 69 5.16 -4.05 1.17
CA VAL A 69 4.85 -3.15 0.05
C VAL A 69 5.97 -3.14 -1.00
N GLU A 70 7.25 -3.27 -0.61
CA GLU A 70 8.35 -3.49 -1.55
C GLU A 70 8.12 -4.77 -2.40
N GLY A 71 7.60 -5.83 -1.78
CA GLY A 71 7.21 -7.06 -2.47
C GLY A 71 6.07 -6.86 -3.46
N VAL A 72 5.00 -6.14 -3.06
CA VAL A 72 3.88 -5.79 -3.95
C VAL A 72 4.36 -4.99 -5.15
N MET A 73 5.20 -3.98 -4.92
CA MET A 73 5.78 -3.15 -5.98
C MET A 73 6.64 -3.98 -6.96
N ALA A 74 7.40 -4.96 -6.45
CA ALA A 74 8.18 -5.86 -7.30
C ALA A 74 7.29 -6.76 -8.18
N GLU A 75 6.17 -7.27 -7.65
CA GLU A 75 5.21 -8.04 -8.45
C GLU A 75 4.46 -7.17 -9.47
N GLN A 76 4.23 -5.88 -9.17
CA GLN A 76 3.69 -4.92 -10.14
C GLN A 76 4.64 -4.67 -11.30
N ILE A 77 5.94 -4.49 -11.04
CA ILE A 77 6.97 -4.35 -12.09
C ILE A 77 7.02 -5.61 -12.98
N ARG A 78 6.78 -6.79 -12.39
CA ARG A 78 6.71 -8.07 -13.12
C ARG A 78 5.41 -8.27 -13.91
N GLY A 79 4.44 -7.36 -13.76
CA GLY A 79 3.13 -7.44 -14.41
C GLY A 79 2.19 -8.50 -13.81
N ARG A 80 2.49 -9.00 -12.61
CA ARG A 80 1.67 -10.01 -11.91
C ARG A 80 0.60 -9.40 -11.03
N LEU A 81 0.83 -8.17 -10.57
CA LEU A 81 -0.16 -7.36 -9.86
C LEU A 81 -0.37 -6.06 -10.62
N HIS A 82 -1.59 -5.55 -10.57
CA HIS A 82 -1.92 -4.24 -11.13
C HIS A 82 -2.21 -3.28 -9.97
N GLY A 83 -1.60 -2.10 -10.03
CA GLY A 83 -1.82 -1.02 -9.08
C GLY A 83 -2.60 0.12 -9.73
N PRO A 84 -3.10 1.07 -8.92
CA PRO A 84 -3.74 2.29 -9.44
C PRO A 84 -2.75 3.17 -10.22
N THR A 85 -1.45 2.98 -9.99
CA THR A 85 -0.35 3.65 -10.69
C THR A 85 0.66 2.65 -11.21
N PRO A 86 1.27 2.91 -12.38
CA PRO A 86 2.45 2.18 -12.81
C PRO A 86 3.60 2.44 -11.85
N VAL A 87 4.21 1.36 -11.35
CA VAL A 87 5.37 1.40 -10.46
C VAL A 87 6.64 1.06 -11.22
N THR A 88 7.71 1.80 -10.95
CA THR A 88 9.04 1.62 -11.55
C THR A 88 10.06 1.10 -10.55
N ALA A 89 11.23 0.67 -11.03
CA ALA A 89 12.34 0.27 -10.16
C ALA A 89 12.84 1.44 -9.28
N GLU A 90 12.77 2.68 -9.78
CA GLU A 90 13.14 3.86 -9.01
C GLU A 90 12.21 4.05 -7.80
N ASP A 91 10.91 3.81 -7.97
CA ASP A 91 9.94 3.90 -6.88
C ASP A 91 10.25 2.89 -5.77
N VAL A 92 10.72 1.69 -6.13
CA VAL A 92 11.14 0.66 -5.15
C VAL A 92 12.37 1.12 -4.38
N GLU A 93 13.37 1.69 -5.05
CA GLU A 93 14.57 2.24 -4.39
C GLU A 93 14.21 3.39 -3.45
N GLN A 94 13.28 4.26 -3.86
CA GLN A 94 12.73 5.33 -3.02
C GLN A 94 12.03 4.74 -1.78
N MET A 95 11.22 3.69 -1.95
CA MET A 95 10.53 3.03 -0.85
C MET A 95 11.52 2.37 0.13
N GLN A 96 12.58 1.73 -0.36
CA GLN A 96 13.64 1.15 0.47
C GLN A 96 14.39 2.20 1.29
N ARG A 97 14.68 3.34 0.67
CA ARG A 97 15.28 4.49 1.38
C ARG A 97 14.33 5.03 2.43
N LEU A 98 13.04 5.16 2.10
CA LEU A 98 12.02 5.60 3.04
C LEU A 98 11.90 4.66 4.25
N ARG A 99 11.86 3.34 4.00
CA ARG A 99 11.87 2.30 5.03
C ARG A 99 13.05 2.51 5.98
N SER A 100 14.26 2.61 5.44
CA SER A 100 15.49 2.78 6.22
C SER A 100 15.47 4.04 7.09
N LEU A 101 15.01 5.17 6.54
CA LEU A 101 14.90 6.42 7.28
C LEU A 101 13.82 6.35 8.37
N GLY A 102 12.69 5.70 8.10
CA GLY A 102 11.62 5.52 9.09
C GLY A 102 12.07 4.63 10.24
N SER A 103 12.80 3.56 9.96
CA SER A 103 13.34 2.66 10.98
C SER A 103 14.37 3.35 11.86
N ALA A 104 15.23 4.19 11.26
CA ALA A 104 16.15 5.04 12.01
C ALA A 104 15.38 5.97 12.96
N ALA A 105 14.35 6.68 12.47
CA ALA A 105 13.54 7.57 13.30
C ALA A 105 12.83 6.83 14.45
N LEU A 106 12.25 5.66 14.17
CA LEU A 106 11.50 4.85 15.14
C LEU A 106 12.40 4.18 16.20
N SER A 107 13.66 3.94 15.87
CA SER A 107 14.67 3.44 16.83
C SER A 107 15.27 4.52 17.73
N GLY A 108 14.80 5.76 17.64
CA GLY A 108 15.33 6.91 18.39
C GLY A 108 16.57 7.54 17.75
N GLY A 109 16.87 7.19 16.50
CA GLY A 109 17.93 7.80 15.71
C GLY A 109 17.59 9.20 15.18
N GLU A 110 18.50 9.75 14.38
CA GLU A 110 18.31 11.06 13.75
C GLU A 110 17.14 11.03 12.76
N ARG A 111 16.27 12.04 12.86
CA ARG A 111 15.14 12.24 11.93
C ARG A 111 15.63 13.04 10.74
N SER A 112 15.95 12.33 9.65
CA SER A 112 16.45 12.95 8.44
C SER A 112 15.44 13.96 7.85
N PRO A 113 15.86 15.17 7.45
CA PRO A 113 14.98 16.13 6.77
C PRO A 113 14.51 15.64 5.40
N GLU A 114 15.13 14.59 4.86
CA GLU A 114 14.71 13.94 3.63
C GLU A 114 13.44 13.09 3.80
N PHE A 115 13.11 12.68 5.03
CA PHE A 115 12.02 11.73 5.28
C PHE A 115 10.69 12.22 4.70
N CYS A 116 10.27 13.45 5.02
CA CYS A 116 8.96 13.95 4.61
C CYS A 116 8.84 14.16 3.09
N PRO A 117 9.82 14.78 2.39
CA PRO A 117 9.81 14.84 0.92
C PRO A 117 9.75 13.46 0.26
N LEU A 118 10.45 12.46 0.80
CA LEU A 118 10.47 11.11 0.26
C LEU A 118 9.14 10.39 0.53
N ALA A 119 8.57 10.54 1.73
CA ALA A 119 7.26 10.02 2.09
C ALA A 119 6.17 10.50 1.12
N LEU A 120 6.17 11.78 0.75
CA LEU A 120 5.23 12.34 -0.20
C LEU A 120 5.36 11.69 -1.59
N ARG A 121 6.58 11.58 -2.11
CA ARG A 121 6.83 10.96 -3.41
C ARG A 121 6.43 9.49 -3.41
N SER A 122 6.77 8.74 -2.36
CA SER A 122 6.37 7.33 -2.24
C SER A 122 4.85 7.14 -2.19
N MET A 123 4.10 8.01 -1.50
CA MET A 123 2.64 7.97 -1.53
C MET A 123 2.06 8.33 -2.92
N GLU A 124 2.68 9.28 -3.62
CA GLU A 124 2.37 9.63 -5.01
C GLU A 124 2.64 8.45 -5.96
N SER A 125 3.74 7.72 -5.80
CA SER A 125 4.04 6.54 -6.62
C SER A 125 3.05 5.40 -6.39
N LEU A 126 2.46 5.29 -5.19
CA LEU A 126 1.50 4.22 -4.86
C LEU A 126 0.04 4.53 -5.24
N PHE A 127 -0.38 5.80 -5.26
CA PHE A 127 -1.79 6.19 -5.47
C PHE A 127 -2.00 7.32 -6.48
N GLY A 128 -0.94 7.83 -7.09
CA GLY A 128 -1.02 8.89 -8.09
C GLY A 128 -1.65 10.15 -7.52
N GLN A 129 -2.56 10.78 -8.28
CA GLN A 129 -3.19 12.03 -7.88
C GLN A 129 -4.08 11.92 -6.63
N ASP A 130 -4.57 10.70 -6.33
CA ASP A 130 -5.47 10.45 -5.21
C ASP A 130 -4.74 10.22 -3.87
N TRP A 131 -3.41 10.28 -3.87
CA TRP A 131 -2.58 10.00 -2.69
C TRP A 131 -3.01 10.76 -1.44
N LYS A 132 -3.45 12.03 -1.57
CA LYS A 132 -3.88 12.84 -0.40
C LYS A 132 -5.12 12.28 0.27
N ARG A 133 -6.07 11.79 -0.53
CA ARG A 133 -7.30 11.19 -0.03
C ARG A 133 -6.99 9.82 0.54
N ALA A 134 -6.33 8.97 -0.24
CA ALA A 134 -5.93 7.63 0.16
C ALA A 134 -5.12 7.65 1.47
N ALA A 135 -4.15 8.56 1.61
CA ALA A 135 -3.34 8.68 2.81
C ALA A 135 -4.11 9.13 4.05
N ARG A 136 -5.12 10.00 3.88
CA ARG A 136 -5.98 10.41 4.99
C ARG A 136 -6.80 9.22 5.49
N ASP A 137 -7.43 8.50 4.56
CA ASP A 137 -8.33 7.39 4.87
C ASP A 137 -7.53 6.23 5.46
N ALA A 138 -6.39 5.89 4.84
CA ALA A 138 -5.44 4.88 5.31
C ALA A 138 -4.89 5.19 6.72
N ALA A 139 -4.51 6.45 6.99
CA ALA A 139 -4.03 6.84 8.32
C ALA A 139 -5.13 6.73 9.38
N SER A 140 -6.40 6.91 9.02
CA SER A 140 -7.53 6.66 9.92
C SER A 140 -7.65 5.17 10.25
N CYS A 141 -7.60 4.30 9.23
CA CYS A 141 -7.65 2.85 9.40
C CYS A 141 -6.46 2.32 10.21
N ALA A 142 -5.24 2.72 9.87
CA ALA A 142 -4.02 2.29 10.56
C ALA A 142 -4.00 2.70 12.04
N ARG A 143 -4.51 3.90 12.37
CA ARG A 143 -4.65 4.31 13.79
C ARG A 143 -5.67 3.47 14.54
N ALA A 144 -6.82 3.16 13.93
CA ALA A 144 -7.84 2.34 14.56
C ALA A 144 -7.30 0.94 14.92
N LEU A 145 -6.55 0.34 14.00
CA LEU A 145 -5.98 -0.99 14.21
C LEU A 145 -4.79 -0.99 15.15
N ASN A 146 -3.92 0.03 15.09
CA ASN A 146 -2.87 0.20 16.11
C ASN A 146 -3.47 0.29 17.52
N GLN A 147 -4.65 0.90 17.70
CA GLN A 147 -5.32 0.94 19.00
C GLN A 147 -5.91 -0.42 19.42
N GLU A 148 -6.34 -1.24 18.47
CA GLU A 148 -6.86 -2.58 18.72
C GLU A 148 -5.76 -3.57 19.13
N PHE A 149 -4.62 -3.56 18.42
CA PHE A 149 -3.51 -4.51 18.64
C PHE A 149 -2.45 -3.99 19.62
N HIS A 150 -2.31 -2.68 19.74
CA HIS A 150 -1.40 -2.01 20.66
C HIS A 150 -2.14 -0.94 21.46
N PRO A 151 -3.15 -1.33 22.27
CA PRO A 151 -3.87 -0.38 23.10
C PRO A 151 -2.86 0.37 23.96
N ARG A 152 -2.93 1.71 23.93
CA ARG A 152 -2.19 2.54 24.87
C ARG A 152 -2.67 2.15 26.27
N SER A 153 -1.89 1.34 26.98
CA SER A 153 -2.12 1.07 28.39
C SER A 153 -2.12 2.41 29.13
N GLY A 154 -3.30 2.87 29.53
CA GLY A 154 -3.50 4.14 30.22
C GLY A 154 -4.65 4.04 31.19
N THR A 155 -4.42 3.42 32.35
CA THR A 155 -4.18 4.06 33.67
C THR A 155 -4.02 2.98 34.72
#